data_AF-A0A149W1A2-F1
#
_entry.id   AF-A0A149W1A2-F1
#
_cell.length_a   1.000
_cell.length_b   1.000
_cell.length_c   1.000
_cell.angle_alpha   90.00
_cell.angle_beta   90.00
_cell.angle_gamma   90.00
#
_symmetry.space_group_name_H-M   'P 1'
#
loop_
_entity.id
_entity.type
_entity.pdbx_description
1 polymer ?
#
loop_
_entity_poly.entity_id
_entity_poly.type
_entity_poly.pdbx_seq_one_letter_code
_entity_poly.pdbx_strand_id
1 'polypeptide(L)'
;MKLHRKLATGLICLVFSSGMATAADYNGNVNEQTHEMGCDEMGMKQGAMMTDLVATVHKHLGELKEKLNLTKDQEPAWKAFSDKVIEQAEKMVSMHRKMKGGTQSIPMTAPESMTMKADVMKDLAQNMALMANAVKTFYVTLTPEQKSIFDKSHMNYMKSMDYMK
;
A
#
# COMPACT_ATOMS: atom_id res chain seq x y z
N MET A 1 25.79 21.43 -18.67
CA MET A 1 25.90 20.08 -19.28
C MET A 1 26.28 19.08 -18.19
N LYS A 2 25.64 17.89 -18.20
CA LYS A 2 25.97 16.63 -17.46
C LYS A 2 25.62 16.63 -15.96
N LEU A 3 24.46 16.11 -15.53
CA LEU A 3 23.94 14.73 -15.46
C LEU A 3 24.51 13.90 -14.29
N HIS A 4 23.75 13.78 -13.20
CA HIS A 4 23.81 12.61 -12.32
C HIS A 4 22.39 12.21 -11.89
N ARG A 5 21.75 11.36 -12.71
CA ARG A 5 20.58 10.56 -12.32
C ARG A 5 21.10 9.36 -11.53
N LYS A 6 20.85 9.29 -10.23
CA LYS A 6 20.96 8.02 -9.50
C LYS A 6 19.59 7.34 -9.56
N LEU A 7 19.46 6.39 -10.47
CA LEU A 7 18.37 5.42 -10.49
C LEU A 7 18.56 4.51 -9.28
N ALA A 8 17.66 4.59 -8.30
CA ALA A 8 17.58 3.61 -7.24
C ALA A 8 16.86 2.39 -7.78
N THR A 9 17.62 1.31 -7.88
CA THR A 9 17.28 0.00 -8.40
C THR A 9 16.08 -0.58 -7.65
N GLY A 10 15.04 -0.96 -8.39
CA GLY A 10 13.92 -1.74 -7.88
C GLY A 10 14.37 -3.13 -7.43
N LEU A 11 13.72 -3.64 -6.39
CA LEU A 11 13.89 -5.00 -5.92
C LEU A 11 12.51 -5.69 -5.99
N ILE A 12 12.24 -6.26 -7.16
CA ILE A 12 11.16 -7.21 -7.39
C ILE A 12 11.72 -8.56 -6.94
N CYS A 13 11.31 -9.07 -5.79
CA CYS A 13 11.56 -10.46 -5.44
C CYS A 13 10.63 -11.35 -6.28
N LEU A 14 11.17 -11.88 -7.38
CA LEU A 14 10.63 -13.05 -8.07
C LEU A 14 11.11 -14.29 -7.31
N VAL A 15 10.18 -15.03 -6.70
CA VAL A 15 10.36 -16.45 -6.45
C VAL A 15 9.33 -17.19 -7.29
N PHE A 16 9.73 -17.52 -8.51
CA PHE A 16 9.19 -18.64 -9.27
C PHE A 16 10.17 -19.80 -9.08
N SER A 17 9.74 -20.84 -8.36
CA SER A 17 10.35 -22.16 -8.49
C SER A 17 9.24 -23.12 -8.91
N SER A 18 9.03 -23.24 -10.21
CA SER A 18 8.35 -24.38 -10.80
C SER A 18 9.39 -25.49 -11.02
N GLY A 19 9.23 -26.61 -10.32
CA GLY A 19 9.85 -27.88 -10.68
C GLY A 19 8.77 -28.82 -11.21
N MET A 20 8.88 -29.26 -12.46
CA MET A 20 8.01 -30.25 -13.08
C MET A 20 8.51 -31.68 -12.85
N ALA A 21 7.57 -32.52 -12.41
CA ALA A 21 7.38 -33.97 -12.54
C ALA A 21 8.57 -34.92 -12.84
N THR A 22 8.71 -35.92 -11.96
CA THR A 22 9.01 -37.31 -12.36
C THR A 22 7.99 -38.23 -11.70
N ALA A 23 7.22 -38.97 -12.50
CA ALA A 23 6.37 -40.05 -12.03
C ALA A 23 7.22 -41.30 -11.80
N ALA A 24 7.24 -41.81 -10.56
CA ALA A 24 7.60 -43.18 -10.21
C ALA A 24 7.06 -43.51 -8.81
N ASP A 25 6.12 -44.44 -8.79
CA ASP A 25 5.76 -45.40 -7.72
C ASP A 25 5.51 -44.95 -6.27
N TYR A 26 4.22 -45.00 -5.94
CA TYR A 26 3.58 -45.68 -4.79
C TYR A 26 4.40 -45.96 -3.52
N ASN A 27 3.91 -45.41 -2.40
CA ASN A 27 3.56 -46.06 -1.12
C ASN A 27 4.01 -45.24 0.09
N GLY A 28 3.07 -44.67 0.85
CA GLY A 28 3.39 -43.94 2.06
C GLY A 28 2.22 -43.19 2.67
N ASN A 29 1.34 -43.95 3.34
CA ASN A 29 0.60 -43.57 4.54
C ASN A 29 0.10 -42.11 4.64
N VAL A 30 -1.17 -41.91 4.24
CA VAL A 30 -1.91 -40.66 4.45
C VAL A 30 -2.20 -40.53 5.95
N ASN A 31 -1.40 -39.74 6.66
CA ASN A 31 -1.79 -39.27 7.98
C ASN A 31 -2.54 -37.95 7.78
N GLU A 32 -3.85 -38.08 7.82
CA GLU A 32 -4.85 -37.01 7.73
C GLU A 32 -4.74 -36.09 8.95
N GLN A 33 -3.99 -35.01 8.80
CA GLN A 33 -4.15 -33.81 9.62
C GLN A 33 -4.11 -32.58 8.71
N THR A 34 -5.14 -32.47 7.87
CA THR A 34 -5.53 -31.21 7.25
C THR A 34 -6.05 -30.28 8.34
N HIS A 35 -5.16 -29.49 8.95
CA HIS A 35 -5.59 -28.25 9.57
C HIS A 35 -6.03 -27.32 8.44
N GLU A 36 -7.34 -27.34 8.13
CA GLU A 36 -8.02 -26.29 7.39
C GLU A 36 -7.88 -24.98 8.16
N MET A 37 -6.78 -24.27 8.01
CA MET A 37 -6.77 -22.83 8.25
C MET A 37 -7.46 -22.18 7.06
N GLY A 38 -8.78 -22.06 7.17
CA GLY A 38 -9.65 -21.54 6.14
C GLY A 38 -9.19 -20.18 5.62
N CYS A 39 -9.19 -20.03 4.30
CA CYS A 39 -8.98 -18.76 3.59
C CYS A 39 -9.95 -17.65 4.07
N ASP A 40 -11.00 -18.03 4.79
CA ASP A 40 -12.04 -17.15 5.32
C ASP A 40 -11.60 -16.33 6.55
N GLU A 41 -10.71 -16.84 7.41
CA GLU A 41 -10.32 -16.12 8.64
C GLU A 41 -9.37 -14.94 8.34
N MET A 42 -8.49 -15.08 7.36
CA MET A 42 -7.61 -13.98 6.93
C MET A 42 -8.38 -12.85 6.22
N GLY A 43 -9.42 -13.17 5.43
CA GLY A 43 -10.24 -12.17 4.73
C GLY A 43 -11.15 -11.33 5.64
N MET A 44 -11.52 -11.88 6.80
CA MET A 44 -12.30 -11.18 7.82
C MET A 44 -11.46 -10.18 8.61
N LYS A 45 -10.25 -10.56 9.06
CA LYS A 45 -9.31 -9.64 9.74
C LYS A 45 -8.85 -8.48 8.84
N GLN A 46 -8.60 -8.76 7.56
CA GLN A 46 -8.22 -7.73 6.59
C GLN A 46 -9.37 -6.78 6.23
N GLY A 47 -10.62 -7.22 6.39
CA GLY A 47 -11.82 -6.40 6.28
C GLY A 47 -11.96 -5.36 7.39
N ALA A 48 -11.80 -5.80 8.64
CA ALA A 48 -11.92 -4.93 9.80
C ALA A 48 -10.82 -3.84 9.82
N MET A 49 -9.56 -4.20 9.49
CA MET A 49 -8.46 -3.23 9.42
C MET A 49 -8.67 -2.13 8.36
N MET A 50 -9.25 -2.45 7.20
CA MET A 50 -9.44 -1.46 6.13
C MET A 50 -10.56 -0.45 6.42
N THR A 51 -11.55 -0.80 7.24
CA THR A 51 -12.66 0.12 7.57
C THR A 51 -12.19 1.28 8.47
N ASP A 52 -11.11 1.05 9.23
CA ASP A 52 -10.46 2.05 10.11
C ASP A 52 -9.36 2.85 9.40
N LEU A 53 -9.16 2.64 8.09
CA LEU A 53 -8.07 3.28 7.35
C LEU A 53 -8.17 4.81 7.37
N VAL A 54 -9.36 5.35 7.09
CA VAL A 54 -9.56 6.81 7.03
C VAL A 54 -9.34 7.44 8.40
N ALA A 55 -9.88 6.85 9.46
CA ALA A 55 -9.69 7.35 10.83
C ALA A 55 -8.22 7.23 11.28
N THR A 56 -7.53 6.15 10.94
CA THR A 56 -6.09 5.99 11.17
C THR A 56 -5.27 7.07 10.45
N VAL A 57 -5.62 7.37 9.19
CA VAL A 57 -4.98 8.45 8.40
C VAL A 57 -5.21 9.81 9.05
N HIS A 58 -6.43 10.11 9.49
CA HIS A 58 -6.72 11.35 10.21
C HIS A 58 -5.90 11.49 11.50
N LYS A 59 -5.81 10.42 12.29
CA LYS A 59 -5.00 10.38 13.50
C LYS A 59 -3.52 10.65 13.19
N HIS A 60 -2.97 9.97 12.20
CA HIS A 60 -1.56 10.14 11.82
C HIS A 60 -1.26 11.56 11.31
N LEU A 61 -2.16 12.13 10.50
CA LEU A 61 -2.04 13.51 10.04
C LEU A 61 -2.10 14.51 11.21
N GLY A 62 -2.97 14.29 12.19
CA GLY A 62 -3.03 15.10 13.42
C GLY A 62 -1.71 15.08 14.19
N GLU A 63 -1.20 13.89 14.49
CA GLU A 63 0.08 13.72 15.19
C GLU A 63 1.26 14.33 14.42
N LEU A 64 1.27 14.19 13.08
CA LEU A 64 2.30 14.78 12.24
C LEU A 64 2.22 16.30 12.28
N LYS A 65 1.02 16.88 12.19
CA LYS A 65 0.83 18.33 12.24
C LYS A 65 1.35 18.92 13.55
N GLU A 66 1.03 18.29 14.67
CA GLU A 66 1.50 18.69 16.00
C GLU A 66 3.02 18.66 16.08
N LYS A 67 3.66 17.56 15.62
CA LYS A 67 5.12 17.42 15.60
C LYS A 67 5.80 18.46 14.73
N LEU A 68 5.20 18.84 13.60
CA LEU A 68 5.77 19.82 12.68
C LEU A 68 5.67 21.26 13.19
N ASN A 69 4.76 21.55 14.13
CA ASN A 69 4.53 22.87 14.70
C ASN A 69 4.49 23.96 13.59
N LEU A 70 3.56 23.81 12.66
CA LEU A 70 3.49 24.62 11.44
C LEU A 70 3.19 26.09 11.74
N THR A 71 3.77 26.98 10.94
CA THR A 71 3.42 28.41 10.96
C THR A 71 2.12 28.66 10.20
N LYS A 72 1.47 29.81 10.46
CA LYS A 72 0.25 30.20 9.74
C LYS A 72 0.42 30.22 8.22
N ASP A 73 1.61 30.58 7.74
CA ASP A 73 1.91 30.65 6.31
C ASP A 73 2.04 29.25 5.67
N GLN A 74 2.28 28.22 6.47
CA GLN A 74 2.41 26.82 6.02
C GLN A 74 1.08 26.07 6.01
N GLU A 75 0.07 26.57 6.73
CA GLU A 75 -1.26 25.94 6.86
C GLU A 75 -1.96 25.67 5.52
N PRO A 76 -1.92 26.58 4.50
CA PRO A 76 -2.52 26.29 3.20
C PRO A 76 -1.86 25.10 2.49
N ALA A 77 -0.53 25.00 2.56
CA ALA A 77 0.22 23.90 1.95
C ALA A 77 -0.03 22.58 2.69
N TRP A 78 -0.13 22.62 4.02
CA TRP A 78 -0.54 21.49 4.84
C TRP A 78 -1.92 20.98 4.44
N LYS A 79 -2.91 21.88 4.33
CA LYS A 79 -4.28 21.51 3.97
C LYS A 79 -4.33 20.79 2.62
N ALA A 80 -3.64 21.34 1.61
CA ALA A 80 -3.59 20.74 0.28
C ALA A 80 -2.97 19.33 0.30
N PHE A 81 -1.91 19.13 1.09
CA PHE A 81 -1.30 17.81 1.29
C PHE A 81 -2.24 16.85 2.03
N SER A 82 -2.78 17.26 3.19
CA SER A 82 -3.63 16.41 4.02
C SER A 82 -4.90 15.99 3.29
N ASP A 83 -5.53 16.90 2.53
CA ASP A 83 -6.72 16.59 1.73
C ASP A 83 -6.42 15.49 0.70
N LYS A 84 -5.23 15.52 0.06
CA LYS A 84 -4.83 14.49 -0.92
C LYS A 84 -4.57 13.14 -0.27
N VAL A 85 -3.98 13.13 0.93
CA VAL A 85 -3.77 11.89 1.70
C VAL A 85 -5.12 11.27 2.09
N ILE A 86 -6.06 12.08 2.58
CA ILE A 86 -7.41 11.64 2.96
C ILE A 86 -8.17 11.11 1.74
N GLU A 87 -8.15 11.84 0.62
CA GLU A 87 -8.80 11.42 -0.64
C GLU A 87 -8.30 10.04 -1.10
N GLN A 88 -6.99 9.75 -0.95
CA GLN A 88 -6.46 8.42 -1.27
C GLN A 88 -6.97 7.34 -0.34
N ALA A 89 -7.03 7.60 0.96
CA ALA A 89 -7.56 6.66 1.94
C ALA A 89 -9.02 6.30 1.63
N GLU A 90 -9.85 7.31 1.32
CA GLU A 90 -11.25 7.12 0.94
C GLU A 90 -11.40 6.30 -0.35
N LYS A 91 -10.56 6.56 -1.36
CA LYS A 91 -10.52 5.76 -2.60
C LYS A 91 -10.19 4.30 -2.32
N MET A 92 -9.21 4.03 -1.45
CA MET A 92 -8.87 2.65 -1.07
C MET A 92 -10.03 1.94 -0.37
N VAL A 93 -10.68 2.59 0.59
CA VAL A 93 -11.86 2.03 1.28
C VAL A 93 -12.99 1.75 0.29
N SER A 94 -13.24 2.66 -0.66
CA SER A 94 -14.26 2.50 -1.70
C SER A 94 -13.96 1.33 -2.64
N MET A 95 -12.71 1.20 -3.12
CA MET A 95 -12.28 0.08 -3.95
C MET A 95 -12.43 -1.25 -3.21
N HIS A 96 -12.00 -1.32 -1.96
CA HIS A 96 -12.12 -2.51 -1.13
C HIS A 96 -13.58 -2.94 -0.94
N ARG A 97 -14.48 -1.98 -0.68
CA ARG A 97 -15.92 -2.24 -0.57
C ARG A 97 -16.50 -2.79 -1.87
N LYS A 98 -16.12 -2.23 -3.02
CA LYS A 98 -16.55 -2.72 -4.34
C LYS A 98 -16.05 -4.13 -4.61
N MET A 99 -14.79 -4.42 -4.27
CA MET A 99 -14.22 -5.76 -4.46
C MET A 99 -14.92 -6.81 -3.60
N LYS A 100 -15.16 -6.50 -2.31
CA LYS A 100 -15.93 -7.37 -1.40
C LYS A 100 -17.39 -7.56 -1.84
N GLY A 101 -18.02 -6.53 -2.41
CA GLY A 101 -19.43 -6.58 -2.81
C GLY A 101 -19.72 -7.21 -4.17
N GLY A 102 -18.74 -7.35 -5.06
CA GLY A 102 -19.00 -7.69 -6.48
C GLY A 102 -18.11 -8.74 -7.13
N THR A 103 -17.02 -9.21 -6.49
CA THR A 103 -16.00 -10.03 -7.19
C THR A 103 -15.90 -11.47 -6.70
N GLN A 104 -16.60 -11.84 -5.63
CA GLN A 104 -16.40 -13.14 -4.99
C GLN A 104 -17.01 -14.32 -5.78
N SER A 105 -17.66 -14.10 -6.93
CA SER A 105 -18.45 -15.15 -7.61
C SER A 105 -18.35 -15.22 -9.14
N ILE A 106 -17.57 -14.37 -9.83
CA ILE A 106 -17.44 -14.45 -11.29
C ILE A 106 -16.08 -15.08 -11.65
N PRO A 107 -16.03 -16.34 -12.11
CA PRO A 107 -14.79 -16.91 -12.61
C PRO A 107 -14.33 -16.13 -13.85
N MET A 108 -13.19 -15.45 -13.75
CA MET A 108 -12.53 -14.79 -14.87
C MET A 108 -11.54 -15.74 -15.54
N THR A 109 -11.43 -15.65 -16.87
CA THR A 109 -10.35 -16.36 -17.58
C THR A 109 -8.99 -15.74 -17.26
N ALA A 110 -7.89 -16.48 -17.48
CA ALA A 110 -6.54 -15.98 -17.21
C ALA A 110 -6.20 -14.66 -17.96
N PRO A 111 -6.53 -14.48 -19.25
CA PRO A 111 -6.29 -13.22 -19.95
C PRO A 111 -7.06 -12.02 -19.36
N GLU A 112 -8.33 -12.24 -18.98
CA GLU A 112 -9.17 -11.20 -18.37
C GLU A 112 -8.63 -10.81 -16.99
N SER A 113 -8.24 -11.78 -16.17
CA SER A 113 -7.62 -11.53 -14.86
C SER A 113 -6.32 -10.75 -14.98
N MET A 114 -5.46 -11.09 -15.96
CA MET A 114 -4.21 -10.36 -16.20
C MET A 114 -4.47 -8.92 -16.66
N THR A 115 -5.47 -8.70 -17.51
CA THR A 115 -5.87 -7.35 -17.95
C THR A 115 -6.36 -6.51 -16.78
N MET A 116 -7.26 -7.05 -15.95
CA MET A 116 -7.74 -6.38 -14.74
C MET A 116 -6.59 -6.02 -13.78
N LYS A 117 -5.64 -6.94 -13.56
CA LYS A 117 -4.46 -6.67 -12.72
C LYS A 117 -3.59 -5.56 -13.30
N ALA A 118 -3.39 -5.54 -14.62
CA ALA A 118 -2.61 -4.49 -15.28
C ALA A 118 -3.26 -3.11 -15.10
N ASP A 119 -4.58 -3.01 -15.22
CA ASP A 119 -5.32 -1.77 -15.02
C ASP A 119 -5.22 -1.28 -13.56
N VAL A 120 -5.40 -2.19 -12.59
CA VAL A 120 -5.20 -1.85 -11.16
C VAL A 120 -3.79 -1.33 -10.91
N MET A 121 -2.76 -1.98 -11.45
CA MET A 121 -1.37 -1.54 -11.28
C MET A 121 -1.10 -0.17 -11.90
N LYS A 122 -1.72 0.12 -13.05
CA LYS A 122 -1.64 1.43 -13.70
C LYS A 122 -2.24 2.52 -12.82
N ASP A 123 -3.42 2.29 -12.25
CA ASP A 123 -4.08 3.23 -11.35
C ASP A 123 -3.24 3.45 -10.07
N LEU A 124 -2.68 2.39 -9.50
CA LEU A 124 -1.77 2.48 -8.35
C LEU A 124 -0.53 3.34 -8.66
N ALA A 125 0.08 3.17 -9.84
CA ALA A 125 1.23 3.96 -10.26
C ALA A 125 0.88 5.45 -10.41
N GLN A 126 -0.28 5.77 -11.00
CA GLN A 126 -0.75 7.15 -11.14
C GLN A 126 -1.00 7.80 -9.77
N ASN A 127 -1.66 7.07 -8.86
CA ASN A 127 -1.90 7.53 -7.50
C ASN A 127 -0.59 7.80 -6.75
N MET A 128 0.43 6.95 -6.92
CA MET A 128 1.75 7.16 -6.33
C MET A 128 2.40 8.44 -6.86
N ALA A 129 2.30 8.71 -8.16
CA ALA A 129 2.85 9.92 -8.76
C ALA A 129 2.17 11.20 -8.23
N LEU A 130 0.85 11.16 -8.04
CA LEU A 130 0.10 12.27 -7.43
C LEU A 130 0.53 12.52 -6.00
N MET A 131 0.73 11.47 -5.18
CA MET A 131 1.25 11.62 -3.82
C MET A 131 2.66 12.18 -3.80
N ALA A 132 3.54 11.69 -4.67
CA ALA A 132 4.91 12.21 -4.76
C ALA A 132 4.91 13.71 -5.07
N ASN A 133 4.00 14.18 -5.93
CA ASN A 133 3.83 15.60 -6.20
C ASN A 133 3.31 16.39 -4.99
N ALA A 134 2.26 15.88 -4.32
CA ALA A 134 1.71 16.50 -3.11
C ALA A 134 2.76 16.63 -1.99
N VAL A 135 3.53 15.56 -1.74
CA VAL A 135 4.64 15.57 -0.79
C VAL A 135 5.69 16.59 -1.21
N LYS A 136 6.13 16.59 -2.48
CA LYS A 136 7.13 17.55 -2.96
C LYS A 136 6.69 19.00 -2.76
N THR A 137 5.42 19.30 -3.05
CA THR A 137 4.85 20.65 -2.94
C THR A 137 4.76 21.11 -1.49
N PHE A 138 4.38 20.22 -0.56
CA PHE A 138 4.38 20.54 0.87
C PHE A 138 5.81 20.64 1.43
N TYR A 139 6.69 19.73 1.02
CA TYR A 139 8.06 19.64 1.55
C TYR A 139 8.88 20.91 1.28
N VAL A 140 8.67 21.60 0.15
CA VAL A 140 9.37 22.86 -0.12
C VAL A 140 9.00 24.00 0.82
N THR A 141 7.81 23.96 1.44
CA THR A 141 7.37 25.00 2.39
C THR A 141 7.90 24.78 3.81
N LEU A 142 8.49 23.61 4.08
CA LEU A 142 9.00 23.23 5.39
C LEU A 142 10.40 23.80 5.65
N THR A 143 10.66 24.17 6.90
CA THR A 143 12.00 24.50 7.39
C THR A 143 12.88 23.25 7.43
N PRO A 144 14.22 23.40 7.51
CA PRO A 144 15.12 22.24 7.63
C PRO A 144 14.79 21.31 8.81
N GLU A 145 14.38 21.89 9.95
CA GLU A 145 13.98 21.11 11.14
C GLU A 145 12.70 20.31 10.88
N GLN A 146 11.68 20.95 10.32
CA GLN A 146 10.41 20.30 9.97
C GLN A 146 10.58 19.20 8.92
N LYS A 147 11.48 19.39 7.94
CA LYS A 147 11.84 18.36 6.95
C LYS A 147 12.39 17.10 7.62
N SER A 148 13.31 17.26 8.57
CA SER A 148 13.84 16.13 9.35
C SER A 148 12.74 15.39 10.13
N ILE A 149 11.79 16.11 10.72
CA ILE A 149 10.64 15.50 11.43
C ILE A 149 9.74 14.72 10.45
N PHE A 150 9.45 15.31 9.30
CA PHE A 150 8.65 14.69 8.24
C PHE A 150 9.31 13.40 7.72
N ASP A 151 10.61 13.46 7.41
CA ASP A 151 11.37 12.32 6.89
C ASP A 151 11.43 11.16 7.90
N LYS A 152 11.66 11.46 9.19
CA LYS A 152 11.63 10.45 10.26
C LYS A 152 10.25 9.80 10.37
N SER A 153 9.19 10.61 10.28
CA SER A 153 7.81 10.12 10.35
C SER A 153 7.51 9.17 9.17
N HIS A 154 7.95 9.54 7.96
CA HIS A 154 7.81 8.70 6.77
C HIS A 154 8.60 7.39 6.88
N MET A 155 9.85 7.43 7.36
CA MET A 155 10.67 6.24 7.57
C MET A 155 10.07 5.29 8.62
N ASN A 156 9.54 5.83 9.72
CA ASN A 156 8.92 5.02 10.77
C ASN A 156 7.66 4.31 10.24
N TYR A 157 6.86 5.00 9.43
CA TYR A 157 5.74 4.39 8.73
C TYR A 157 6.21 3.24 7.82
N MET A 158 7.23 3.45 6.98
CA MET A 158 7.75 2.38 6.12
C MET A 158 8.27 1.17 6.92
N LYS A 159 8.99 1.41 8.02
CA LYS A 159 9.46 0.35 8.91
C LYS A 159 8.29 -0.47 9.49
N SER A 160 7.23 0.19 9.96
CA SER A 160 6.05 -0.53 10.47
C SER A 160 5.39 -1.44 9.43
N MET A 161 5.45 -1.08 8.14
CA MET A 161 4.94 -1.93 7.06
C MET A 161 5.82 -3.15 6.80
N ASP A 162 7.14 -3.03 6.95
CA ASP A 162 8.06 -4.18 6.80
C ASP A 162 7.92 -5.21 7.93
N TYR A 163 7.53 -4.78 9.14
CA TYR A 163 7.26 -5.68 10.28
C TYR A 163 5.90 -6.38 10.24
N MET A 164 5.08 -6.16 9.20
CA MET A 164 3.79 -6.82 8.99
C MET A 164 3.83 -7.97 7.96
N LYS A 165 5.03 -8.36 7.51
CA LYS A 165 5.27 -9.57 6.71
C LYS A 165 5.39 -10.78 7.62
#